data_AF-G5IAE3-F1
#
_entry.id   AF-G5IAE3-F1
#
_cell.length_a   1.000
_cell.length_b   1.000
_cell.length_c   1.000
_cell.angle_alpha   90.00
_cell.angle_beta   90.00
_cell.angle_gamma   90.00
#
_symmetry.space_group_name_H-M   'P 1'
#
loop_
_entity.id
_entity.type
_entity.pdbx_description
1 polymer ?
#
loop_
_entity_poly.entity_id
_entity_poly.type
_entity_poly.pdbx_seq_one_letter_code
_entity_poly.pdbx_strand_id
1 'polypeptide(L)'
;MALLPMTLHLTGSMSYDAMILALAFYFTAVCLDLAYEKENVRVRDIVVLAAVVAVMGPCKMVYAVLMAFCFLIPVRKFGGWRNYLLSAAAVLAAFVIAMVLVNSQTIAIYTSESETYVTWAEEAGYSFGQLLSNPKLLFQMFYNTFVWQAEYYHLTMIGAYLGNVDVVLDVPYLAVMFFSLGLLGLSFRKPGETLKISMGQRCFIWIVCLGCAGAVMFSMLLAWTPVSSKVITGVQGRYFLPFLPVLLMSLKNNTVVLTKDVNRTLLYLMCVADCYVILRLFSIVSMRL
;
A
#
# COMPACT_ATOMS: atom_id res chain seq x y z
N MET A 1 -2.19 6.16 10.99
CA MET A 1 -1.12 5.57 10.17
C MET A 1 0.24 5.83 10.76
N ALA A 2 0.65 7.09 10.98
CA ALA A 2 1.98 7.40 11.54
C ALA A 2 2.28 6.74 12.89
N LEU A 3 1.26 6.48 13.72
CA LEU A 3 1.34 5.82 15.03
C LEU A 3 1.06 4.30 14.97
N LEU A 4 1.23 3.66 13.82
CA LEU A 4 1.20 2.18 13.79
C LEU A 4 2.61 1.67 14.10
N PRO A 5 2.77 0.65 14.96
CA PRO A 5 4.08 0.07 15.27
C PRO A 5 4.89 -0.28 14.02
N MET A 6 4.26 -0.86 12.99
CA MET A 6 4.92 -1.15 11.72
C MET A 6 5.39 0.13 11.00
N THR A 7 4.60 1.20 11.00
CA THR A 7 5.00 2.46 10.33
C THR A 7 6.17 3.13 11.07
N LEU A 8 6.14 3.14 12.40
CA LEU A 8 7.25 3.63 13.23
C LEU A 8 8.51 2.77 13.02
N HIS A 9 8.38 1.45 12.94
CA HIS A 9 9.49 0.55 12.68
C HIS A 9 10.12 0.80 11.29
N LEU A 10 9.31 0.95 10.24
CA LEU A 10 9.82 1.20 8.88
C LEU A 10 10.53 2.55 8.76
N THR A 11 10.00 3.58 9.44
CA THR A 11 10.61 4.91 9.46
C THR A 11 11.89 4.95 10.31
N GLY A 12 11.92 4.23 11.44
CA GLY A 12 13.10 4.14 12.31
C GLY A 12 14.21 3.21 11.80
N SER A 13 13.90 2.30 10.87
CA SER A 13 14.86 1.32 10.32
C SER A 13 15.57 1.77 9.04
N MET A 14 15.41 3.04 8.62
CA MET A 14 15.96 3.58 7.36
C MET A 14 15.58 2.74 6.13
N SER A 15 14.43 2.07 6.16
CA SER A 15 13.92 1.29 5.03
C SER A 15 13.47 2.20 3.90
N TYR A 16 13.69 1.79 2.65
CA TYR A 16 13.11 2.45 1.47
C TYR A 16 11.56 2.47 1.51
N ASP A 17 10.94 1.57 2.28
CA ASP A 17 9.49 1.57 2.52
C ASP A 17 9.01 2.89 3.14
N ALA A 18 9.83 3.56 3.97
CA ALA A 18 9.48 4.85 4.55
C ALA A 18 9.32 5.93 3.48
N MET A 19 10.20 5.94 2.47
CA MET A 19 10.12 6.85 1.33
C MET A 19 8.90 6.51 0.47
N ILE A 20 8.63 5.23 0.20
CA ILE A 20 7.44 4.80 -0.54
C ILE A 20 6.17 5.26 0.18
N LEU A 21 6.07 5.09 1.50
CA LEU A 21 4.91 5.53 2.28
C LEU A 21 4.72 7.05 2.17
N ALA A 22 5.79 7.83 2.34
CA ALA A 22 5.73 9.28 2.22
C ALA A 22 5.27 9.72 0.83
N LEU A 23 5.87 9.17 -0.23
CA LEU A 23 5.53 9.52 -1.62
C LEU A 23 4.13 9.05 -2.01
N ALA A 24 3.70 7.86 -1.60
CA ALA A 24 2.36 7.34 -1.88
C ALA A 24 1.28 8.17 -1.17
N PHE A 25 1.51 8.54 0.09
CA PHE A 25 0.59 9.39 0.85
C PHE A 25 0.52 10.78 0.25
N TYR A 26 1.67 11.37 -0.10
CA TYR A 26 1.72 12.66 -0.75
C TYR A 26 1.03 12.65 -2.12
N PHE A 27 1.34 11.67 -2.97
CA PHE A 27 0.70 11.47 -4.28
C PHE A 27 -0.81 11.39 -4.16
N THR A 28 -1.29 10.52 -3.26
CA THR A 28 -2.73 10.33 -3.03
C THR A 28 -3.37 11.60 -2.51
N ALA A 29 -2.72 12.33 -1.58
CA ALA A 29 -3.22 13.60 -1.07
C ALA A 29 -3.35 14.65 -2.19
N VAL A 30 -2.36 14.76 -3.08
CA VAL A 30 -2.42 15.67 -4.23
C VAL A 30 -3.54 15.25 -5.19
N CYS A 31 -3.70 13.96 -5.50
CA CYS A 31 -4.80 13.49 -6.33
C CYS A 31 -6.18 13.83 -5.73
N LEU A 32 -6.36 13.64 -4.41
CA LEU A 32 -7.60 13.95 -3.72
C LEU A 32 -7.86 15.48 -3.67
N ASP A 33 -6.84 16.29 -3.39
CA ASP A 33 -6.96 17.76 -3.42
C ASP A 33 -7.38 18.26 -4.80
N LEU A 34 -6.72 17.78 -5.85
CA LEU A 34 -7.07 18.09 -7.24
C LEU A 34 -8.46 17.59 -7.61
N ALA A 35 -8.89 16.43 -7.11
CA ALA A 35 -10.20 15.87 -7.38
C ALA A 35 -11.34 16.64 -6.68
N TYR A 36 -11.16 17.03 -5.42
CA TYR A 36 -12.28 17.46 -4.56
C TYR A 36 -12.23 18.92 -4.08
N GLU A 37 -11.06 19.54 -3.96
CA GLU A 37 -10.94 20.92 -3.42
C GLU A 37 -10.59 21.93 -4.51
N LYS A 38 -9.56 21.65 -5.29
CA LYS A 38 -9.01 22.64 -6.23
C LYS A 38 -9.95 22.88 -7.41
N GLU A 39 -10.08 24.13 -7.86
CA GLU A 39 -10.92 24.46 -9.02
C GLU A 39 -10.30 23.99 -10.33
N ASN A 40 -9.01 24.25 -10.54
CA ASN A 40 -8.30 23.99 -11.79
C ASN A 40 -6.94 23.34 -11.53
N VAL A 41 -6.55 22.39 -12.40
CA VAL A 41 -5.23 21.75 -12.41
C VAL A 41 -4.23 22.67 -13.10
N ARG A 42 -3.11 22.93 -12.43
CA ARG A 42 -2.01 23.75 -12.95
C ARG A 42 -0.87 22.85 -13.43
N VAL A 43 -0.01 23.37 -14.31
CA VAL A 43 1.18 22.65 -14.80
C VAL A 43 2.08 22.18 -13.65
N ARG A 44 2.21 23.00 -12.60
CA ARG A 44 2.98 22.63 -11.40
C ARG A 44 2.46 21.35 -10.74
N ASP A 45 1.15 21.13 -10.74
CA ASP A 45 0.54 19.94 -10.14
C ASP A 45 0.90 18.69 -10.95
N ILE A 46 0.88 18.80 -12.28
CA ILE A 46 1.28 17.72 -13.19
C ILE A 46 2.75 17.39 -13.01
N VAL A 47 3.63 18.40 -12.91
CA VAL A 47 5.06 18.22 -12.64
C VAL A 47 5.29 17.52 -11.30
N VAL A 48 4.54 17.90 -10.26
CA VAL A 48 4.61 17.25 -8.94
C VAL A 48 4.17 15.79 -9.04
N LEU A 49 3.03 15.49 -9.66
CA LEU A 49 2.56 14.11 -9.84
C LEU A 49 3.58 13.27 -10.63
N ALA A 50 4.13 13.82 -11.71
CA ALA A 50 5.14 13.16 -12.53
C ALA A 50 6.43 12.89 -11.76
N ALA A 51 6.94 13.86 -10.99
CA ALA A 51 8.15 13.71 -10.18
C ALA A 51 7.97 12.65 -9.08
N VAL A 52 6.85 12.68 -8.37
CA VAL A 52 6.57 11.71 -7.29
C VAL A 52 6.51 10.29 -7.85
N VAL A 53 5.82 10.10 -8.98
CA VAL A 53 5.72 8.79 -9.63
C VAL A 53 7.07 8.33 -10.21
N ALA A 54 7.86 9.23 -10.79
CA ALA A 54 9.19 8.91 -11.30
C ALA A 54 10.14 8.43 -10.20
N VAL A 55 10.03 8.96 -8.98
CA VAL A 55 10.84 8.50 -7.84
C VAL A 55 10.25 7.23 -7.20
N MET A 56 8.94 7.19 -6.96
CA MET A 56 8.28 6.08 -6.28
C MET A 56 8.24 4.80 -7.11
N GLY A 57 8.02 4.93 -8.43
CA GLY A 57 7.81 3.82 -9.35
C GLY A 57 8.96 2.80 -9.37
N PRO A 58 10.21 3.26 -9.59
CA PRO A 58 11.37 2.37 -9.60
C PRO A 58 11.62 1.64 -8.28
N CYS A 59 11.27 2.25 -7.14
CA CYS A 59 11.44 1.64 -5.82
C CYS A 59 10.54 0.42 -5.63
N LYS A 60 9.34 0.41 -6.23
CA LYS A 60 8.47 -0.76 -6.26
C LYS A 60 7.42 -0.63 -7.36
N MET A 61 7.61 -1.40 -8.42
CA MET A 61 6.78 -1.33 -9.64
C MET A 61 5.28 -1.55 -9.37
N VAL A 62 4.93 -2.34 -8.36
CA VAL A 62 3.54 -2.66 -7.97
C VAL A 62 2.72 -1.42 -7.62
N TYR A 63 3.35 -0.33 -7.17
CA TYR A 63 2.66 0.92 -6.84
C TYR A 63 2.37 1.79 -8.07
N ALA A 64 2.75 1.37 -9.28
CA ALA A 64 2.28 1.98 -10.53
C ALA A 64 0.75 2.03 -10.60
N VAL A 65 0.07 1.03 -10.00
CA VAL A 65 -1.40 0.97 -9.92
C VAL A 65 -1.97 2.19 -9.19
N LEU A 66 -1.25 2.80 -8.24
CA LEU A 66 -1.69 4.02 -7.55
C LEU A 66 -1.87 5.20 -8.50
N MET A 67 -1.16 5.24 -9.64
CA MET A 67 -1.36 6.28 -10.66
C MET A 67 -2.81 6.33 -11.16
N ALA A 68 -3.56 5.23 -11.03
CA ALA A 68 -4.98 5.21 -11.37
C ALA A 68 -5.80 6.24 -10.55
N PHE A 69 -5.33 6.67 -9.37
CA PHE A 69 -5.98 7.77 -8.65
C PHE A 69 -6.01 9.08 -9.42
N CYS A 70 -5.15 9.30 -10.42
CA CYS A 70 -5.26 10.45 -11.33
C CYS A 70 -6.59 10.48 -12.09
N PHE A 71 -7.22 9.32 -12.34
CA PHE A 71 -8.54 9.24 -12.99
C PHE A 71 -9.68 9.75 -12.11
N LEU A 72 -9.46 9.95 -10.80
CA LEU A 72 -10.43 10.63 -9.93
C LEU A 72 -10.55 12.13 -10.25
N ILE A 73 -9.54 12.72 -10.91
CA ILE A 73 -9.49 14.16 -11.17
C ILE A 73 -10.38 14.47 -12.39
N PRO A 74 -11.44 15.29 -12.24
CA PRO A 74 -12.37 15.55 -13.34
C PRO A 74 -11.70 16.26 -14.52
N VAL A 75 -11.95 15.77 -15.75
CA VAL A 75 -11.42 16.34 -17.02
C VAL A 75 -11.68 17.84 -17.15
N ARG A 76 -12.83 18.31 -16.68
CA ARG A 76 -13.20 19.74 -16.68
C ARG A 76 -12.17 20.64 -15.98
N LYS A 77 -11.47 20.13 -14.95
CA LYS A 77 -10.45 20.89 -14.20
C LYS A 77 -9.15 21.08 -14.97
N PHE A 78 -8.95 20.36 -16.07
CA PHE A 78 -7.79 20.50 -16.96
C PHE A 78 -8.05 21.48 -18.12
N GLY A 79 -9.27 22.02 -18.23
CA GLY A 79 -9.67 22.87 -19.35
C GLY A 79 -9.94 22.11 -20.65
N GLY A 80 -10.12 20.78 -20.60
CA GLY A 80 -10.53 19.95 -21.74
C GLY A 80 -9.78 18.62 -21.87
N TRP A 81 -10.28 17.75 -22.73
CA TRP A 81 -9.74 16.40 -22.97
C TRP A 81 -8.30 16.39 -23.48
N ARG A 82 -7.92 17.38 -24.32
CA ARG A 82 -6.55 17.48 -24.83
C ARG A 82 -5.54 17.66 -23.70
N ASN A 83 -5.78 18.61 -22.81
CA ASN A 83 -4.88 18.89 -21.69
C ASN A 83 -4.88 17.74 -20.68
N TYR A 84 -6.03 17.11 -20.46
CA TYR A 84 -6.14 15.91 -19.63
C TYR A 84 -5.26 14.76 -20.16
N LEU A 85 -5.38 14.42 -21.44
CA LEU A 85 -4.59 13.36 -22.07
C LEU A 85 -3.10 13.71 -22.10
N LEU A 86 -2.73 14.95 -22.39
CA LEU A 86 -1.33 15.41 -22.33
C LEU A 86 -0.76 15.28 -20.91
N SER A 87 -1.55 15.61 -19.88
CA SER A 87 -1.14 15.48 -18.48
C SER A 87 -0.94 14.02 -18.09
N ALA A 88 -1.88 13.15 -18.47
CA ALA A 88 -1.80 11.71 -18.23
C ALA A 88 -0.58 11.10 -18.95
N ALA A 89 -0.35 11.47 -20.21
CA ALA A 89 0.80 11.05 -20.98
C ALA A 89 2.12 11.53 -20.35
N ALA A 90 2.18 12.75 -19.82
CA ALA A 90 3.37 13.27 -19.15
C ALA A 90 3.71 12.49 -17.87
N VAL A 91 2.71 12.21 -17.02
CA VAL A 91 2.91 11.41 -15.80
C VAL A 91 3.32 9.97 -16.14
N LEU A 92 2.67 9.35 -17.14
CA LEU A 92 3.01 8.01 -17.59
C LEU A 92 4.40 7.95 -18.23
N ALA A 93 4.77 8.94 -19.04
CA ALA A 93 6.11 9.02 -19.62
C ALA A 93 7.17 9.16 -18.54
N ALA A 94 6.94 10.00 -17.52
CA ALA A 94 7.87 10.14 -16.40
C ALA A 94 8.06 8.80 -15.65
N PHE A 95 6.98 8.05 -15.41
CA PHE A 95 7.05 6.69 -14.85
C PHE A 95 7.88 5.75 -15.72
N VAL A 96 7.55 5.65 -17.02
CA VAL A 96 8.21 4.73 -17.96
C VAL A 96 9.68 5.06 -18.12
N ILE A 97 10.04 6.34 -18.27
CA ILE A 97 11.43 6.78 -18.39
C ILE A 97 12.20 6.40 -17.12
N ALA A 98 11.67 6.70 -15.93
CA ALA A 98 12.33 6.35 -14.67
C ALA A 98 12.51 4.84 -14.52
N MET A 99 11.52 4.06 -14.91
CA MET A 99 11.56 2.60 -14.87
C MET A 99 12.61 2.01 -15.82
N VAL A 100 12.70 2.51 -17.04
CA VAL A 100 13.73 2.08 -17.99
C VAL A 100 15.13 2.46 -17.51
N LEU A 101 15.31 3.66 -16.97
CA LEU A 101 16.60 4.13 -16.50
C LEU A 101 17.11 3.34 -15.29
N VAL A 102 16.24 2.99 -14.34
CA VAL A 102 16.63 2.37 -13.07
C VAL A 102 16.53 0.84 -13.11
N ASN A 103 15.50 0.29 -13.77
CA ASN A 103 15.13 -1.12 -13.68
C ASN A 103 15.15 -1.86 -15.02
N SER A 104 15.86 -1.37 -16.04
CA SER A 104 15.95 -2.02 -17.37
C SER A 104 16.31 -3.50 -17.30
N GLN A 105 17.26 -3.87 -16.45
CA GLN A 105 17.68 -5.27 -16.25
C GLN A 105 16.59 -6.12 -15.61
N THR A 106 15.93 -5.60 -14.57
CA THR A 106 14.81 -6.28 -13.89
C THR A 106 13.63 -6.48 -14.83
N ILE A 107 13.31 -5.49 -15.67
CA ILE A 107 12.26 -5.60 -16.70
C ILE A 107 12.65 -6.70 -17.69
N ALA A 108 13.90 -6.74 -18.15
CA ALA A 108 14.37 -7.76 -19.08
C ALA A 108 14.22 -9.19 -18.51
N ILE A 109 14.53 -9.39 -17.22
CA ILE A 109 14.38 -10.68 -16.52
C ILE A 109 12.91 -11.10 -16.42
N TYR A 110 12.00 -10.17 -16.10
CA TYR A 110 10.57 -10.50 -16.05
C TYR A 110 9.98 -10.81 -17.44
N THR A 111 10.59 -10.30 -18.51
CA THR A 111 10.15 -10.56 -19.90
C THR A 111 10.83 -11.76 -20.54
N SER A 112 11.89 -12.31 -19.96
CA SER A 112 12.54 -13.52 -20.47
C SER A 112 11.73 -14.77 -20.11
N GLU A 113 11.61 -15.72 -21.05
CA GLU A 113 10.89 -16.99 -20.86
C GLU A 113 11.63 -18.00 -19.96
N SER A 114 12.71 -17.62 -19.30
CA SER A 114 13.47 -18.54 -18.45
C SER A 114 12.69 -18.95 -17.20
N GLU A 115 12.87 -20.21 -16.78
CA GLU A 115 12.34 -20.69 -15.51
C GLU A 115 12.81 -19.78 -14.38
N THR A 116 11.85 -19.24 -13.62
CA THR A 116 12.18 -18.39 -12.47
C THR A 116 12.63 -19.30 -11.35
N TYR A 117 13.87 -19.14 -10.86
CA TYR A 117 14.40 -19.95 -9.75
C TYR A 117 14.27 -19.20 -8.43
N VAL A 118 13.64 -19.84 -7.44
CA VAL A 118 13.42 -19.26 -6.11
C VAL A 118 14.58 -19.66 -5.21
N THR A 119 15.54 -18.75 -5.06
CA THR A 119 16.83 -19.02 -4.39
C THR A 119 16.70 -19.47 -2.94
N TRP A 120 15.78 -18.89 -2.17
CA TRP A 120 15.62 -19.23 -0.75
C TRP A 120 15.00 -20.61 -0.52
N ALA A 121 14.25 -21.13 -1.50
CA ALA A 121 13.59 -22.44 -1.44
C ALA A 121 14.36 -23.51 -2.22
N GLU A 122 15.43 -23.13 -2.93
CA GLU A 122 16.20 -23.99 -3.84
C GLU A 122 15.34 -24.73 -4.89
N GLU A 123 14.19 -24.14 -5.26
CA GLU A 123 13.17 -24.75 -6.10
C GLU A 123 12.79 -23.84 -7.29
N ALA A 124 12.19 -24.44 -8.31
CA ALA A 124 11.55 -23.68 -9.39
C ALA A 124 10.36 -22.86 -8.86
N GLY A 125 10.23 -21.65 -9.34
CA GLY A 125 9.08 -20.76 -9.15
C GLY A 125 8.13 -20.80 -10.35
N TYR A 126 7.01 -20.10 -10.21
CA TYR A 126 6.04 -19.98 -11.31
C TYR A 126 6.55 -19.04 -12.41
N SER A 127 6.43 -19.45 -13.67
CA SER A 127 6.70 -18.57 -14.81
C SER A 127 5.46 -17.76 -15.21
N PHE A 128 5.68 -16.59 -15.80
CA PHE A 128 4.60 -15.74 -16.30
C PHE A 128 3.72 -16.45 -17.34
N GLY A 129 4.34 -17.17 -18.28
CA GLY A 129 3.62 -17.92 -19.32
C GLY A 129 2.76 -19.06 -18.76
N GLN A 130 3.22 -19.74 -17.71
CA GLN A 130 2.45 -20.79 -17.03
C GLN A 130 1.19 -20.23 -16.34
N LEU A 131 1.31 -19.08 -15.67
CA LEU A 131 0.16 -18.45 -15.01
C LEU A 131 -0.86 -17.92 -16.01
N LEU A 132 -0.40 -17.42 -17.16
CA LEU A 132 -1.28 -16.92 -18.22
C LEU A 132 -2.05 -18.06 -18.91
N SER A 133 -1.41 -19.19 -19.15
CA SER A 133 -2.03 -20.39 -19.74
C SER A 133 -2.95 -21.13 -18.76
N ASN A 134 -2.75 -20.97 -17.44
CA ASN A 134 -3.58 -21.59 -16.40
C ASN A 134 -4.18 -20.55 -15.44
N PRO A 135 -5.20 -19.78 -15.88
CA PRO A 135 -5.83 -18.77 -15.03
C PRO A 135 -6.52 -19.38 -13.81
N LYS A 136 -6.96 -20.65 -13.88
CA LYS A 136 -7.56 -21.36 -12.74
C LYS A 136 -6.55 -21.50 -11.59
N LEU A 137 -5.30 -21.84 -11.89
CA LEU A 137 -4.24 -21.91 -10.90
C LEU A 137 -3.99 -20.54 -10.25
N LEU A 138 -3.93 -19.47 -11.06
CA LEU A 138 -3.77 -18.11 -10.55
C LEU A 138 -4.88 -17.73 -9.56
N PHE A 139 -6.14 -17.94 -9.93
CA PHE A 139 -7.27 -17.66 -9.03
C PHE A 139 -7.24 -18.52 -7.77
N GLN A 140 -6.88 -19.80 -7.89
CA GLN A 140 -6.75 -20.70 -6.75
C GLN A 140 -5.65 -20.25 -5.79
N MET A 141 -4.48 -19.85 -6.29
CA MET A 141 -3.37 -19.33 -5.48
C MET A 141 -3.79 -18.06 -4.73
N PHE A 142 -4.48 -17.13 -5.41
CA PHE A 142 -4.98 -15.91 -4.78
C PHE A 142 -6.02 -16.22 -3.69
N TYR A 143 -6.98 -17.10 -3.98
CA TYR A 143 -8.01 -17.49 -3.03
C TYR A 143 -7.43 -18.19 -1.80
N ASN A 144 -6.58 -19.21 -2.01
CA ASN A 144 -5.90 -19.91 -0.91
C ASN A 144 -5.11 -18.91 -0.08
N THR A 145 -4.33 -18.05 -0.71
CA THR A 145 -3.53 -17.05 0.00
C THR A 145 -4.42 -16.13 0.82
N PHE A 146 -5.54 -15.66 0.29
CA PHE A 146 -6.45 -14.81 1.04
C PHE A 146 -7.02 -15.54 2.28
N VAL A 147 -7.51 -16.77 2.12
CA VAL A 147 -8.10 -17.54 3.22
C VAL A 147 -7.07 -17.87 4.30
N TRP A 148 -5.85 -18.26 3.90
CA TRP A 148 -4.82 -18.73 4.82
C TRP A 148 -3.93 -17.62 5.40
N GLN A 149 -3.76 -16.48 4.71
CA GLN A 149 -2.83 -15.42 5.10
C GLN A 149 -3.52 -14.11 5.54
N ALA A 150 -4.85 -14.01 5.52
CA ALA A 150 -5.54 -12.78 5.93
C ALA A 150 -5.16 -12.32 7.35
N GLU A 151 -5.09 -13.24 8.31
CA GLU A 151 -4.64 -12.94 9.68
C GLU A 151 -3.20 -12.44 9.70
N TYR A 152 -2.29 -13.17 9.04
CA TYR A 152 -0.88 -12.80 8.95
C TYR A 152 -0.68 -11.41 8.34
N TYR A 153 -1.43 -11.08 7.28
CA TYR A 153 -1.41 -9.76 6.66
C TYR A 153 -1.93 -8.67 7.59
N HIS A 154 -2.98 -8.92 8.35
CA HIS A 154 -3.46 -7.97 9.35
C HIS A 154 -2.41 -7.72 10.43
N LEU A 155 -1.89 -8.79 11.04
CA LEU A 155 -0.91 -8.73 12.12
C LEU A 155 0.36 -7.99 11.68
N THR A 156 0.92 -8.35 10.52
CA THR A 156 2.13 -7.70 9.99
C THR A 156 1.90 -6.28 9.46
N MET A 157 0.67 -5.93 9.06
CA MET A 157 0.34 -4.56 8.65
C MET A 157 0.35 -3.60 9.85
N ILE A 158 -0.18 -4.02 10.99
CA ILE A 158 -0.22 -3.21 12.21
C ILE A 158 1.15 -3.17 12.88
N GLY A 159 1.85 -4.31 12.91
CA GLY A 159 3.20 -4.42 13.46
C GLY A 159 3.33 -5.45 14.58
N ALA A 160 2.60 -6.55 14.49
CA ALA A 160 2.69 -7.65 15.45
C ALA A 160 4.08 -8.30 15.49
N TYR A 161 4.82 -8.28 14.38
CA TYR A 161 6.19 -8.81 14.27
C TYR A 161 7.06 -7.76 13.60
N LEU A 162 8.09 -7.29 14.31
CA LEU A 162 9.01 -6.26 13.83
C LEU A 162 10.38 -6.87 13.51
N GLY A 163 11.32 -6.06 12.98
CA GLY A 163 12.67 -6.54 12.69
C GLY A 163 12.70 -7.59 11.58
N ASN A 164 12.07 -7.29 10.44
CA ASN A 164 11.88 -8.23 9.32
C ASN A 164 11.04 -9.47 9.67
N VAL A 165 9.95 -9.26 10.44
CA VAL A 165 9.01 -10.32 10.86
C VAL A 165 9.69 -11.35 11.78
N ASP A 166 10.58 -10.90 12.67
CA ASP A 166 11.11 -11.74 13.75
C ASP A 166 9.98 -11.98 14.77
N VAL A 167 9.62 -13.26 14.94
CA VAL A 167 8.55 -13.70 15.87
C VAL A 167 8.92 -13.39 17.33
N VAL A 168 10.21 -13.19 17.64
CA VAL A 168 10.64 -12.83 19.00
C VAL A 168 10.54 -11.33 19.25
N LEU A 169 10.64 -10.51 18.21
CA LEU A 169 10.37 -9.07 18.29
C LEU A 169 8.89 -8.80 18.08
N ASP A 170 8.06 -9.47 18.86
CA ASP A 170 6.62 -9.38 18.75
C ASP A 170 6.06 -8.16 19.51
N VAL A 171 4.88 -7.72 19.10
CA VAL A 171 4.04 -6.74 19.81
C VAL A 171 2.85 -7.48 20.40
N PRO A 172 2.48 -7.27 21.67
CA PRO A 172 1.43 -8.06 22.30
C PRO A 172 0.11 -7.94 21.52
N TYR A 173 -0.59 -9.06 21.39
CA TYR A 173 -1.83 -9.11 20.60
C TYR A 173 -2.85 -8.04 21.02
N LEU A 174 -2.98 -7.78 22.33
CA LEU A 174 -3.87 -6.72 22.85
C LEU A 174 -3.48 -5.33 22.34
N ALA A 175 -2.19 -5.03 22.22
CA ALA A 175 -1.71 -3.77 21.65
C ALA A 175 -2.03 -3.71 20.16
N VAL A 176 -1.80 -4.80 19.40
CA VAL A 176 -2.16 -4.89 17.97
C VAL A 176 -3.66 -4.62 17.78
N MET A 177 -4.51 -5.27 18.56
CA MET A 177 -5.96 -5.05 18.54
C MET A 177 -6.34 -3.61 18.89
N PHE A 178 -5.67 -3.02 19.89
CA PHE A 178 -5.87 -1.63 20.25
C PHE A 178 -5.53 -0.68 19.07
N PHE A 179 -4.39 -0.88 18.40
CA PHE A 179 -4.03 -0.09 17.21
C PHE A 179 -5.02 -0.29 16.06
N SER A 180 -5.47 -1.52 15.81
CA SER A 180 -6.48 -1.83 14.79
C SER A 180 -7.81 -1.12 15.05
N LEU A 181 -8.33 -1.24 16.28
CA LEU A 181 -9.57 -0.59 16.68
C LEU A 181 -9.44 0.93 16.70
N GLY A 182 -8.29 1.45 17.13
CA GLY A 182 -7.98 2.88 17.06
C GLY A 182 -7.96 3.39 15.63
N LEU A 183 -7.37 2.63 14.71
CA LEU A 183 -7.34 2.98 13.30
C LEU A 183 -8.74 3.03 12.68
N LEU A 184 -9.59 2.06 13.01
CA LEU A 184 -10.99 2.04 12.60
C LEU A 184 -11.76 3.22 13.22
N GLY A 185 -11.56 3.51 14.51
CA GLY A 185 -12.15 4.65 15.19
C GLY A 185 -11.80 5.99 14.51
N LEU A 186 -10.53 6.20 14.18
CA LEU A 186 -10.07 7.39 13.44
C LEU A 186 -10.62 7.46 12.00
N SER A 187 -11.00 6.33 11.43
CA SER A 187 -11.53 6.27 10.06
C SER A 187 -13.01 6.65 9.96
N PHE A 188 -13.76 6.64 11.06
CA PHE A 188 -15.20 6.94 11.02
C PHE A 188 -15.49 8.42 10.74
N ARG A 189 -16.70 8.67 10.23
CA ARG A 189 -17.16 10.03 9.93
C ARG A 189 -17.32 10.82 11.23
N LYS A 190 -16.82 12.04 11.24
CA LYS A 190 -16.92 12.95 12.39
C LYS A 190 -18.24 13.74 12.35
N PRO A 191 -18.73 14.26 13.50
CA PRO A 191 -19.85 15.19 13.53
C PRO A 191 -19.58 16.40 12.61
N GLY A 192 -20.50 16.72 11.71
CA GLY A 192 -20.39 17.87 10.81
C GLY A 192 -19.43 17.71 9.61
N GLU A 193 -18.72 16.58 9.49
CA GLU A 193 -17.83 16.33 8.35
C GLU A 193 -18.65 16.11 7.06
N THR A 194 -18.33 16.80 5.97
CA THR A 194 -18.99 16.60 4.68
C THR A 194 -18.32 15.47 3.89
N LEU A 195 -19.13 14.53 3.38
CA LEU A 195 -18.62 13.45 2.52
C LEU A 195 -18.54 13.93 1.08
N LYS A 196 -17.31 14.14 0.58
CA LYS A 196 -17.07 14.58 -0.81
C LYS A 196 -17.00 13.41 -1.81
N ILE A 197 -16.83 12.18 -1.34
CA ILE A 197 -16.60 10.99 -2.18
C ILE A 197 -17.93 10.28 -2.50
N SER A 198 -18.28 10.24 -3.79
CA SER A 198 -19.47 9.55 -4.32
C SER A 198 -19.32 8.02 -4.31
N MET A 199 -20.43 7.28 -4.45
CA MET A 199 -20.38 5.80 -4.48
C MET A 199 -19.55 5.25 -5.64
N GLY A 200 -19.65 5.85 -6.83
CA GLY A 200 -18.83 5.45 -7.98
C GLY A 200 -17.33 5.64 -7.72
N GLN A 201 -16.95 6.75 -7.10
CA GLN A 201 -15.56 7.02 -6.71
C GLN A 201 -15.08 6.08 -5.61
N ARG A 202 -15.95 5.66 -4.68
CA ARG A 202 -15.62 4.62 -3.70
C ARG A 202 -15.32 3.30 -4.37
N CYS A 203 -16.21 2.82 -5.24
CA CYS A 203 -15.97 1.60 -6.01
C CYS A 203 -14.65 1.67 -6.77
N PHE A 204 -14.35 2.82 -7.39
CA PHE A 204 -13.07 3.04 -8.06
C PHE A 204 -11.87 2.96 -7.09
N ILE A 205 -11.93 3.61 -5.92
CA ILE A 205 -10.88 3.51 -4.91
C ILE A 205 -10.65 2.05 -4.48
N TRP A 206 -11.71 1.29 -4.27
CA TRP A 206 -11.64 -0.14 -3.95
C TRP A 206 -10.98 -0.94 -5.07
N ILE A 207 -11.35 -0.70 -6.33
CA ILE A 207 -10.73 -1.34 -7.49
C ILE A 207 -9.22 -1.05 -7.53
N VAL A 208 -8.81 0.20 -7.31
CA VAL A 208 -7.38 0.57 -7.29
C VAL A 208 -6.64 -0.09 -6.13
N CYS A 209 -7.23 -0.12 -4.92
CA CYS A 209 -6.61 -0.75 -3.75
C CYS A 209 -6.49 -2.28 -3.92
N LEU A 210 -7.54 -2.93 -4.43
CA LEU A 210 -7.51 -4.36 -4.75
C LEU A 210 -6.54 -4.66 -5.90
N GLY A 211 -6.43 -3.78 -6.88
CA GLY A 211 -5.42 -3.84 -7.93
C GLY A 211 -4.00 -3.75 -7.38
N CYS A 212 -3.75 -2.86 -6.42
CA CYS A 212 -2.45 -2.77 -5.73
C CYS A 212 -2.15 -4.04 -4.94
N ALA A 213 -3.11 -4.54 -4.16
CA ALA A 213 -2.97 -5.79 -3.41
C ALA A 213 -2.70 -6.97 -4.36
N GLY A 214 -3.43 -7.04 -5.47
CA GLY A 214 -3.23 -8.08 -6.48
C GLY A 214 -1.89 -7.98 -7.19
N ALA A 215 -1.41 -6.77 -7.51
CA ALA A 215 -0.09 -6.56 -8.09
C ALA A 215 1.04 -6.98 -7.12
N VAL A 216 0.90 -6.69 -5.83
CA VAL A 216 1.82 -7.17 -4.79
C VAL A 216 1.83 -8.69 -4.72
N MET A 217 0.65 -9.32 -4.65
CA MET A 217 0.52 -10.78 -4.62
C MET A 217 1.09 -11.43 -5.89
N PHE A 218 0.79 -10.87 -7.06
CA PHE A 218 1.28 -11.38 -8.33
C PHE A 218 2.80 -11.27 -8.44
N SER A 219 3.38 -10.15 -8.02
CA SER A 219 4.84 -9.96 -7.98
C SER A 219 5.50 -10.99 -7.08
N MET A 220 4.94 -11.29 -5.90
CA MET A 220 5.47 -12.31 -5.00
C MET A 220 5.22 -13.75 -5.46
N LEU A 221 4.15 -13.98 -6.21
CA LEU A 221 3.90 -15.27 -6.85
C LEU A 221 4.99 -15.60 -7.87
N LEU A 222 5.41 -14.63 -8.68
CA LEU A 222 6.48 -14.81 -9.65
C LEU A 222 7.86 -14.87 -8.99
N ALA A 223 8.18 -13.90 -8.13
CA ALA A 223 9.54 -13.72 -7.66
C ALA A 223 9.92 -14.54 -6.41
N TRP A 224 8.93 -14.99 -5.62
CA TRP A 224 9.19 -15.51 -4.27
C TRP A 224 8.49 -16.85 -3.96
N THR A 225 7.55 -17.30 -4.80
CA THR A 225 6.72 -18.47 -4.49
C THR A 225 7.20 -19.71 -5.24
N PRO A 226 7.70 -20.75 -4.55
CA PRO A 226 8.07 -22.01 -5.18
C PRO A 226 6.83 -22.78 -5.62
N VAL A 227 6.97 -23.63 -6.64
CA VAL A 227 5.87 -24.40 -7.22
C VAL A 227 5.24 -25.42 -6.26
N SER A 228 5.97 -25.81 -5.22
CA SER A 228 5.49 -26.69 -4.13
C SER A 228 4.51 -25.99 -3.18
N SER A 229 4.50 -24.66 -3.14
CA SER A 229 3.68 -23.89 -2.23
C SER A 229 2.22 -23.80 -2.67
N LYS A 230 1.30 -23.97 -1.72
CA LYS A 230 -0.15 -23.84 -1.95
C LYS A 230 -0.68 -22.41 -1.75
N VAL A 231 0.20 -21.50 -1.30
CA VAL A 231 -0.07 -20.10 -1.02
C VAL A 231 1.07 -19.23 -1.55
N ILE A 232 0.78 -17.97 -1.84
CA ILE A 232 1.79 -17.00 -2.25
C ILE A 232 2.61 -16.62 -1.02
N THR A 233 3.92 -16.87 -1.07
CA THR A 233 4.87 -16.58 0.00
C THR A 233 5.50 -15.20 -0.18
N GLY A 234 6.08 -14.64 0.88
CA GLY A 234 6.84 -13.38 0.81
C GLY A 234 6.00 -12.08 0.83
N VAL A 235 4.68 -12.17 0.66
CA VAL A 235 3.78 -11.02 0.87
C VAL A 235 3.74 -10.65 2.35
N GLN A 236 3.88 -9.37 2.68
CA GLN A 236 3.78 -8.86 4.04
C GLN A 236 2.72 -7.76 4.13
N GLY A 237 2.03 -7.67 5.27
CA GLY A 237 0.97 -6.68 5.51
C GLY A 237 1.41 -5.24 5.34
N ARG A 238 2.69 -4.93 5.58
CA ARG A 238 3.27 -3.60 5.36
C ARG A 238 3.11 -3.10 3.91
N TYR A 239 2.99 -4.00 2.93
CA TYR A 239 2.83 -3.62 1.53
C TYR A 239 1.48 -2.97 1.22
N PHE A 240 0.50 -3.11 2.12
CA PHE A 240 -0.83 -2.52 2.01
C PHE A 240 -0.93 -1.13 2.67
N LEU A 241 0.04 -0.77 3.51
CA LEU A 241 0.08 0.54 4.19
C LEU A 241 0.01 1.74 3.24
N PRO A 242 0.66 1.77 2.05
CA PRO A 242 0.62 2.92 1.16
C PRO A 242 -0.76 3.35 0.68
N PHE A 243 -1.71 2.42 0.57
CA PHE A 243 -3.08 2.70 0.10
C PHE A 243 -4.15 2.53 1.19
N LEU A 244 -3.74 2.11 2.39
CA LEU A 244 -4.64 2.01 3.54
C LEU A 244 -5.35 3.33 3.89
N PRO A 245 -4.73 4.53 3.86
CA PRO A 245 -5.43 5.76 4.21
C PRO A 245 -6.63 6.04 3.31
N VAL A 246 -6.46 5.93 1.98
CA VAL A 246 -7.54 6.21 1.03
C VAL A 246 -8.62 5.14 1.06
N LEU A 247 -8.23 3.87 1.31
CA LEU A 247 -9.18 2.79 1.58
C LEU A 247 -10.06 3.12 2.80
N LEU A 248 -9.45 3.51 3.92
CA LEU A 248 -10.19 3.90 5.12
C LEU A 248 -11.05 5.15 4.92
N MET A 249 -10.59 6.14 4.17
CA MET A 249 -11.43 7.30 3.81
C MET A 249 -12.67 6.89 3.01
N SER A 250 -12.55 5.87 2.15
CA SER A 250 -13.68 5.36 1.37
C SER A 250 -14.74 4.62 2.21
N LEU A 251 -14.40 4.18 3.42
CA LEU A 251 -15.31 3.51 4.36
C LEU A 251 -16.26 4.47 5.09
N LYS A 252 -15.92 5.76 5.18
CA LYS A 252 -16.74 6.77 5.88
C LYS A 252 -18.15 6.82 5.32
N ASN A 253 -19.18 6.57 6.13
CA ASN A 253 -20.58 6.58 5.68
C ASN A 253 -21.47 7.40 6.62
N ASN A 254 -22.76 7.49 6.29
CA ASN A 254 -23.76 8.20 7.10
C ASN A 254 -24.40 7.31 8.17
N THR A 255 -24.15 6.00 8.11
CA THR A 255 -24.75 5.01 9.01
C THR A 255 -24.00 4.96 10.35
N VAL A 256 -22.68 5.04 10.30
CA VAL A 256 -21.80 5.02 11.48
C VAL A 256 -21.08 6.36 11.54
N VAL A 257 -21.61 7.25 12.38
CA VAL A 257 -21.06 8.58 12.63
C VAL A 257 -20.67 8.67 14.10
N LEU A 258 -19.46 9.15 14.37
CA LEU A 258 -19.02 9.40 15.73
C LEU A 258 -19.88 10.51 16.34
N THR A 259 -20.30 10.34 17.58
CA THR A 259 -21.06 11.36 18.32
C THR A 259 -20.17 12.47 18.88
N LYS A 260 -18.88 12.18 19.10
CA LYS A 260 -17.87 13.11 19.60
C LYS A 260 -16.55 12.94 18.85
N ASP A 261 -15.79 14.02 18.71
CA ASP A 261 -14.42 13.93 18.22
C ASP A 261 -13.51 13.38 19.33
N VAL A 262 -13.15 12.10 19.23
CA VAL A 262 -12.24 11.41 20.15
C VAL A 262 -10.82 11.29 19.61
N ASN A 263 -10.51 11.92 18.46
CA ASN A 263 -9.26 11.69 17.74
C ASN A 263 -8.04 12.04 18.59
N ARG A 264 -8.07 13.19 19.29
CA ARG A 264 -6.93 13.62 20.11
C ARG A 264 -6.62 12.64 21.23
N THR A 265 -7.65 12.18 21.94
CA THR A 265 -7.52 11.18 23.01
C THR A 265 -6.99 9.87 22.44
N LEU A 266 -7.55 9.41 21.32
CA LEU A 266 -7.15 8.17 20.68
C LEU A 266 -5.70 8.20 20.20
N LEU A 267 -5.29 9.29 19.55
CA LEU A 267 -3.90 9.50 19.13
C LEU A 267 -2.94 9.55 20.33
N TYR A 268 -3.33 10.21 21.43
CA TYR A 268 -2.54 10.22 22.66
C TYR A 268 -2.38 8.80 23.24
N LEU A 269 -3.46 8.04 23.31
CA LEU A 269 -3.41 6.64 23.79
C LEU A 269 -2.58 5.74 22.86
N MET A 270 -2.62 5.95 21.54
CA MET A 270 -1.74 5.27 20.58
C MET A 270 -0.27 5.59 20.85
N CYS A 271 0.09 6.86 21.09
CA CYS A 271 1.46 7.21 21.48
C CYS A 271 1.91 6.52 22.77
N VAL A 272 1.04 6.48 23.80
CA VAL A 272 1.35 5.79 25.06
C VAL A 272 1.53 4.30 24.84
N ALA A 273 0.68 3.67 24.01
CA ALA A 273 0.82 2.27 23.63
C ALA A 273 2.14 2.02 22.88
N ASP A 274 2.55 2.92 21.98
CA ASP A 274 3.85 2.84 21.29
C ASP A 274 5.02 2.93 22.27
N CYS A 275 4.96 3.79 23.29
CA CYS A 275 5.98 3.83 24.35
C CYS A 275 6.10 2.48 25.08
N TYR A 276 4.97 1.86 25.41
CA TYR A 276 4.97 0.52 26.01
C TYR A 276 5.57 -0.53 25.05
N VAL A 277 5.22 -0.50 23.77
CA VAL A 277 5.77 -1.40 22.75
C VAL A 277 7.29 -1.26 22.64
N ILE A 278 7.80 -0.03 22.58
CA ILE A 278 9.25 0.23 22.50
C ILE A 278 9.96 -0.30 23.74
N LEU A 279 9.44 -0.05 24.95
CA LEU A 279 10.04 -0.53 26.19
C LEU A 279 10.07 -2.05 26.26
N ARG A 280 9.00 -2.72 25.83
CA ARG A 280 8.94 -4.18 25.75
C ARG A 280 10.01 -4.71 24.79
N LEU A 281 10.06 -4.19 23.57
CA LEU A 281 11.01 -4.64 22.56
C LEU A 281 12.45 -4.40 23.00
N PHE A 282 12.73 -3.25 23.59
CA PHE A 282 14.03 -2.96 24.19
C PHE A 282 14.39 -3.99 25.27
N SER A 283 13.47 -4.32 26.18
CA SER A 283 13.69 -5.34 27.20
C SER A 283 13.98 -6.73 26.61
N ILE A 284 13.26 -7.13 25.54
CA ILE A 284 13.52 -8.41 24.86
C ILE A 284 14.93 -8.44 24.27
N VAL A 285 15.35 -7.35 23.62
CA VAL A 285 16.69 -7.24 23.04
C VAL A 285 17.77 -7.22 24.13
N SER A 286 17.56 -6.47 25.22
CA SER A 286 18.52 -6.40 26.33
C SER A 286 18.67 -7.71 27.09
N MET A 287 17.64 -8.55 27.19
CA MET A 287 17.74 -9.87 27.81
C MET A 287 18.38 -10.93 26.90
N ARG A 288 18.59 -10.63 25.61
CA ARG A 288 19.29 -11.50 24.65
C ARG A 288 20.80 -11.27 24.60
N LEU A 289 21.27 -10.10 25.05
CA LEU A 289 22.69 -9.73 25.16
C LEU A 289 23.25 -10.20 26.50
#